data_AF-A0A512I910-F1
#
_entry.id   AF-A0A512I910-F1
#
_cell.length_a   1.000
_cell.length_b   1.000
_cell.length_c   1.000
_cell.angle_alpha   90.00
_cell.angle_beta   90.00
_cell.angle_gamma   90.00
#
_symmetry.space_group_name_H-M   'P 1'
#
loop_
_entity.id
_entity.type
_entity.pdbx_description
1 polymer ?
#
loop_
_entity_poly.entity_id
_entity_poly.type
_entity_poly.pdbx_seq_one_letter_code
_entity_poly.pdbx_strand_id
1 'polypeptide(L)'
;MDAMTSLPADDITSSTSAWDLVPATVVCATEAAAAPTPEPRPTCEEMRAVIAGHRLISAYAEGPRATQLMFLADAEGRLARAAADGSVEAGCTLDELAGALARATGHQLRPEHPGLRRVLLVHLDAPDLPVLAALSGTGFTAVSRHGWSVVVFDAEVDFWTVRTGLAETAVALSSDGATRSFEVLLAGEDPASVTDLEAADAVCALEWGPEWRPTGGAGAESGETPAGRFERDLVRLCAGGTSELQTESVASVFDLDPAETNRLRNYVLGESTDLVLESVLQLLGLPALAAKVVEGSREITELEGAEHYEPAAVGAALLHGLTIEPTGDGLLARYQRALVRRPELLLALAGTETALGVGLAGAARRGGSGARVLGTLSAALLADAAAESAYYAALRGARHRHAGTRPGTVAADDSPAAELLAGPDPATGSRARWRRFFGLDRG
;
A
#
# COMPACT_ATOMS: atom_id res chain seq x y z
N MET A 1 -22.75 25.06 39.58
CA MET A 1 -23.31 23.69 39.67
C MET A 1 -23.60 23.32 38.24
N ASP A 2 -22.57 22.94 37.50
CA ASP A 2 -22.68 22.45 36.12
C ASP A 2 -21.96 21.11 36.07
N ALA A 3 -22.67 20.14 35.53
CA ALA A 3 -22.35 18.73 35.60
C ALA A 3 -21.16 18.41 34.70
N MET A 4 -20.05 17.97 35.29
CA MET A 4 -19.03 17.18 34.61
C MET A 4 -19.66 15.85 34.21
N THR A 5 -20.10 15.77 32.96
CA THR A 5 -20.43 14.52 32.29
C THR A 5 -19.16 13.69 32.14
N SER A 6 -19.10 12.56 32.83
CA SER A 6 -18.17 11.48 32.51
C SER A 6 -18.42 11.04 31.06
N LEU A 7 -17.43 11.23 30.19
CA LEU A 7 -17.51 10.81 28.80
C LEU A 7 -17.38 9.27 28.72
N PRO A 8 -18.28 8.58 27.98
CA PRO A 8 -18.12 7.17 27.64
C PRO A 8 -17.01 6.96 26.60
N ALA A 9 -16.44 5.76 26.60
CA ALA A 9 -15.22 5.38 25.87
C ALA A 9 -15.34 5.41 24.33
N ASP A 10 -16.55 5.54 23.78
CA ASP A 10 -16.81 5.49 22.34
C ASP A 10 -16.54 6.84 21.63
N ASP A 11 -16.30 7.93 22.37
CA ASP A 11 -16.16 9.27 21.79
C ASP A 11 -14.75 9.61 21.30
N ILE A 12 -13.68 8.93 21.77
CA ILE A 12 -12.27 9.32 21.49
C ILE A 12 -11.88 9.10 20.01
N THR A 13 -12.61 8.27 19.28
CA THR A 13 -12.34 7.95 17.86
C THR A 13 -13.04 8.89 16.88
N SER A 14 -13.96 9.75 17.36
CA SER A 14 -14.65 10.72 16.52
C SER A 14 -13.83 12.00 16.43
N SER A 15 -13.74 12.63 15.25
CA SER A 15 -13.21 14.00 15.09
C SER A 15 -14.02 15.08 15.82
N THR A 16 -14.98 14.67 16.67
CA THR A 16 -15.79 15.52 17.55
C THR A 16 -15.53 15.26 19.04
N SER A 17 -14.60 14.37 19.44
CA SER A 17 -14.10 14.38 20.82
C SER A 17 -13.38 15.69 21.09
N ALA A 18 -13.45 16.15 22.34
CA ALA A 18 -12.62 17.27 22.78
C ALA A 18 -11.11 16.92 22.82
N TRP A 19 -10.74 15.66 22.53
CA TRP A 19 -9.39 15.11 22.67
C TRP A 19 -9.06 14.19 21.49
N ASP A 20 -7.97 14.48 20.79
CA ASP A 20 -7.37 13.71 19.71
C ASP A 20 -6.18 12.87 20.20
N LEU A 21 -5.84 11.82 19.45
CA LEU A 21 -4.65 11.00 19.68
C LEU A 21 -3.42 11.65 19.05
N VAL A 22 -2.37 11.82 19.85
CA VAL A 22 -1.08 12.34 19.40
C VAL A 22 0.01 11.29 19.62
N PRO A 23 0.49 10.64 18.54
CA PRO A 23 1.60 9.72 18.63
C PRO A 23 2.92 10.46 18.81
N ALA A 24 3.85 9.83 19.51
CA ALA A 24 5.24 10.27 19.57
C ALA A 24 6.16 9.06 19.72
N THR A 25 7.42 9.24 19.36
CA THR A 25 8.41 8.16 19.39
C THR A 25 9.72 8.65 19.97
N VAL A 26 10.32 7.82 20.83
CA VAL A 26 11.70 7.98 21.28
C VAL A 26 12.54 6.91 20.61
N VAL A 27 13.46 7.35 19.74
CA VAL A 27 14.34 6.43 19.00
C VAL A 27 15.39 5.88 19.96
N CYS A 28 15.43 4.56 20.08
CA CYS A 28 16.54 3.87 20.73
C CYS A 28 17.68 3.80 19.71
N ALA A 29 18.87 4.31 20.04
CA ALA A 29 20.00 4.27 19.12
C ALA A 29 20.23 2.84 18.61
N THR A 30 20.17 2.65 17.29
CA THR A 30 20.48 1.39 16.63
C THR A 30 21.96 1.08 16.78
N GLU A 31 22.32 -0.19 16.99
CA GLU A 31 23.69 -0.69 16.88
C GLU A 31 24.21 -0.46 15.45
N ALA A 32 24.69 0.74 15.17
CA ALA A 32 25.33 1.09 13.90
C ALA A 32 26.39 2.18 14.09
N ALA A 33 27.23 2.02 15.12
CA ALA A 33 28.62 2.44 15.11
C ALA A 33 29.28 1.87 16.35
N ALA A 34 30.32 1.07 16.17
CA ALA A 34 31.25 0.75 17.23
C ALA A 34 31.95 2.06 17.69
N ALA A 35 31.28 2.83 18.55
CA ALA A 35 31.91 3.82 19.41
C ALA A 35 32.27 3.11 20.73
N PRO A 36 33.49 3.29 21.28
CA PRO A 36 34.02 2.49 22.39
C PRO A 36 33.41 2.82 23.76
N THR A 37 32.31 3.56 23.81
CA THR A 37 31.56 3.88 25.03
C THR A 37 30.08 3.69 24.74
N PRO A 38 29.38 2.75 25.40
CA PRO A 38 27.93 2.64 25.26
C PRO A 38 27.33 3.90 25.88
N GLU A 39 26.82 4.80 25.04
CA GLU A 39 25.92 5.85 25.53
C GLU A 39 24.77 5.15 26.27
N PRO A 40 24.43 5.58 27.50
CA PRO A 40 23.41 4.92 28.28
C PRO A 40 22.09 4.99 27.50
N ARG A 41 21.50 3.82 27.23
CA ARG A 41 20.14 3.73 26.73
C ARG A 41 19.24 4.51 27.70
N PRO A 42 18.28 5.32 27.23
CA PRO A 42 17.24 5.81 28.12
C PRO A 42 16.52 4.56 28.62
N THR A 43 16.63 4.25 29.90
CA THR A 43 15.79 3.20 30.47
C THR A 43 14.36 3.73 30.40
N CYS A 44 13.40 2.92 29.94
CA CYS A 44 11.99 3.31 29.92
C CYS A 44 11.50 3.78 31.30
N GLU A 45 12.21 3.46 32.38
CA GLU A 45 12.05 4.04 33.72
C GLU A 45 12.27 5.56 33.78
N GLU A 46 13.31 6.10 33.16
CA GLU A 46 13.61 7.54 33.17
C GLU A 46 12.55 8.33 32.38
N MET A 47 12.14 7.81 31.22
CA MET A 47 11.03 8.37 30.44
C MET A 47 9.73 8.35 31.24
N ARG A 48 9.41 7.21 31.88
CA ARG A 48 8.25 7.09 32.76
C ARG A 48 8.31 8.06 33.94
N ALA A 49 9.49 8.30 34.51
CA ALA A 49 9.65 9.26 35.61
C ALA A 49 9.36 10.70 35.16
N VAL A 50 9.81 11.10 33.97
CA VAL A 50 9.48 12.42 33.40
C VAL A 50 7.98 12.53 33.17
N ILE A 51 7.37 11.56 32.49
CA ILE A 51 5.94 11.57 32.17
C ILE A 51 5.07 11.55 33.43
N ALA A 52 5.46 10.75 34.43
CA ALA A 52 4.80 10.70 35.74
C ALA A 52 4.95 12.01 36.50
N GLY A 53 6.08 12.70 36.41
CA GLY A 53 6.29 14.03 36.99
C GLY A 53 5.32 15.07 36.41
N HIS A 54 5.00 14.97 35.12
CA HIS A 54 3.99 15.80 34.47
C HIS A 54 2.54 15.30 34.71
N ARG A 55 2.36 14.08 35.22
CA ARG A 55 1.07 13.41 35.45
C ARG A 55 0.25 13.23 34.17
N LEU A 56 0.92 12.98 33.05
CA LEU A 56 0.24 12.87 31.75
C LEU A 56 -0.48 11.53 31.61
N ILE A 57 -1.66 11.57 31.01
CA ILE A 57 -2.40 10.39 30.57
C ILE A 57 -1.73 9.91 29.28
N SER A 58 -1.07 8.75 29.34
CA SER A 58 -0.30 8.24 28.20
C SER A 58 -0.16 6.73 28.26
N ALA A 59 -0.01 6.15 27.08
CA ALA A 59 0.36 4.76 26.92
C ALA A 59 1.78 4.68 26.33
N TYR A 60 2.51 3.64 26.67
CA TYR A 60 3.79 3.36 26.04
C TYR A 60 3.86 1.91 25.61
N ALA A 61 4.65 1.66 24.58
CA ALA A 61 5.02 0.32 24.18
C ALA A 61 6.49 0.28 23.80
N GLU A 62 7.15 -0.79 24.24
CA GLU A 62 8.57 -1.01 24.00
C GLU A 62 8.73 -1.82 22.71
N GLY A 63 9.23 -1.18 21.67
CA GLY A 63 9.63 -1.82 20.43
C GLY A 63 11.13 -2.15 20.41
N PRO A 64 11.58 -3.03 19.50
CA PRO A 64 12.99 -3.41 19.39
C PRO A 64 13.91 -2.25 18.98
N ARG A 65 13.38 -1.23 18.29
CA ARG A 65 14.14 -0.07 17.76
C ARG A 65 13.73 1.27 18.35
N ALA A 66 12.57 1.34 18.99
CA ALA A 66 12.05 2.59 19.54
C ALA A 66 11.02 2.31 20.62
N THR A 67 10.91 3.25 21.57
CA THR A 67 9.80 3.27 22.51
C THR A 67 8.72 4.18 21.94
N GLN A 68 7.55 3.62 21.74
CA GLN A 68 6.37 4.32 21.25
C GLN A 68 5.62 4.90 22.42
N LEU A 69 5.13 6.12 22.26
CA LEU A 69 4.35 6.83 23.24
C LEU A 69 3.10 7.34 22.56
N MET A 70 1.96 7.11 23.18
CA MET A 70 0.69 7.70 22.76
C MET A 70 0.22 8.65 23.85
N PHE A 71 -0.15 9.85 23.43
CA PHE A 71 -0.74 10.87 24.29
C PHE A 71 -2.12 11.24 23.77
N LEU A 72 -2.96 11.73 24.68
CA LEU A 72 -4.20 12.41 24.32
C LEU A 72 -3.93 13.90 24.35
N ALA A 73 -4.37 14.63 23.32
CA ALA A 73 -4.23 16.09 23.24
C ALA A 73 -5.57 16.76 22.94
N ASP A 74 -5.80 17.94 23.50
CA ASP A 74 -7.00 18.72 23.17
C ASP A 74 -6.88 19.35 21.76
N ALA A 75 -7.95 20.00 21.30
CA ALA A 75 -7.96 20.72 20.02
C ALA A 75 -6.90 21.84 19.92
N GLU A 76 -6.35 22.29 21.06
CA GLU A 76 -5.26 23.26 21.11
C GLU A 76 -3.87 22.61 21.19
N GLY A 77 -3.78 21.28 21.14
CA GLY A 77 -2.54 20.50 21.16
C GLY A 77 -1.91 20.35 22.55
N ARG A 78 -2.67 20.56 23.63
CA ARG A 78 -2.20 20.35 25.01
C ARG A 78 -2.48 18.93 25.46
N LEU A 79 -1.50 18.30 26.09
CA LEU A 79 -1.58 16.91 26.51
C LEU A 79 -2.47 16.73 27.75
N ALA A 80 -3.27 15.67 27.78
CA ALA A 80 -4.15 15.34 28.88
C ALA A 80 -3.35 15.02 30.14
N ARG A 81 -3.77 15.60 31.27
CA ARG A 81 -3.12 15.46 32.57
C ARG A 81 -4.11 15.05 33.64
N ALA A 82 -3.67 14.20 34.56
CA ALA A 82 -4.40 13.87 35.78
C ALA A 82 -4.25 14.99 36.82
N ALA A 83 -5.35 15.64 37.17
CA ALA A 83 -5.43 16.61 38.26
C ALA A 83 -5.33 15.94 39.64
N ALA A 84 -5.07 16.71 40.70
CA ALA A 84 -4.90 16.17 42.07
C ALA A 84 -6.13 15.44 42.62
N ASP A 85 -7.32 15.78 42.12
CA ASP A 85 -8.60 15.18 42.45
C ASP A 85 -8.97 13.96 41.56
N GLY A 86 -8.11 13.59 40.60
CA GLY A 86 -8.32 12.49 39.67
C GLY A 86 -9.15 12.85 38.42
N SER A 87 -9.51 14.13 38.24
CA SER A 87 -10.11 14.64 37.00
C SER A 87 -9.07 14.80 35.88
N VAL A 88 -9.55 14.98 34.64
CA VAL A 88 -8.70 15.22 33.46
C VAL A 88 -8.67 16.72 33.18
N GLU A 89 -7.48 17.30 33.06
CA GLU A 89 -7.24 18.70 32.71
C GLU A 89 -6.22 18.84 31.56
N ALA A 90 -6.18 20.00 30.91
CA ALA A 90 -5.15 20.31 29.91
C ALA A 90 -3.80 20.59 30.57
N GLY A 91 -2.78 19.87 30.13
CA GLY A 91 -1.41 19.95 30.62
C GLY A 91 -0.48 20.77 29.74
N CYS A 92 0.75 20.28 29.60
CA CYS A 92 1.78 20.89 28.76
C CYS A 92 1.59 20.52 27.29
N THR A 93 2.26 21.23 26.37
CA THR A 93 2.30 20.85 24.96
C THR A 93 3.31 19.74 24.69
N LEU A 94 3.23 19.11 23.51
CA LEU A 94 4.20 18.10 23.08
C LEU A 94 5.63 18.67 23.02
N ASP A 95 5.79 19.92 22.59
CA ASP A 95 7.10 20.59 22.51
C ASP A 95 7.73 20.82 23.91
N GLU A 96 6.90 21.19 24.88
CA GLU A 96 7.35 21.36 26.27
C GLU A 96 7.80 20.03 26.87
N LEU A 97 7.04 18.95 26.63
CA LEU A 97 7.41 17.59 27.01
C LEU A 97 8.68 17.13 26.30
N ALA A 98 8.80 17.37 24.99
CA ALA A 98 9.99 17.07 24.20
C ALA A 98 11.23 17.76 24.78
N GLY A 99 11.12 19.03 25.16
CA GLY A 99 12.18 19.75 25.83
C GLY A 99 12.53 19.18 27.22
N ALA A 100 11.53 18.76 28.00
CA ALA A 100 11.76 18.14 29.31
C ALA A 100 12.44 16.77 29.19
N LEU A 101 11.98 15.94 28.26
CA LEU A 101 12.52 14.62 28.00
C LEU A 101 13.95 14.71 27.45
N ALA A 102 14.21 15.65 26.54
CA ALA A 102 15.55 15.90 26.02
C ALA A 102 16.53 16.40 27.10
N ARG A 103 16.07 17.22 28.05
CA ARG A 103 16.91 17.66 29.18
C ARG A 103 17.22 16.53 30.16
N ALA A 104 16.25 15.64 30.41
CA ALA A 104 16.39 14.57 31.38
C ALA A 104 17.17 13.36 30.84
N THR A 105 16.91 13.00 29.58
CA THR A 105 17.41 11.75 28.96
C THR A 105 18.43 11.99 27.86
N GLY A 106 18.55 13.21 27.32
CA GLY A 106 19.38 13.50 26.14
C GLY A 106 18.72 13.14 24.80
N HIS A 107 17.56 12.47 24.81
CA HIS A 107 16.86 12.02 23.60
C HIS A 107 15.74 12.98 23.18
N GLN A 108 15.55 13.13 21.86
CA GLN A 108 14.44 13.93 21.32
C GLN A 108 13.22 13.05 21.06
N LEU A 109 12.05 13.55 21.49
CA LEU A 109 10.76 13.06 21.02
C LEU A 109 10.59 13.45 19.55
N ARG A 110 10.23 12.48 18.71
CA ARG A 110 9.82 12.75 17.32
C ARG A 110 8.31 12.50 17.20
N PRO A 111 7.54 13.43 16.62
CA PRO A 111 6.09 13.28 16.45
C PRO A 111 5.73 12.19 15.43
N GLU A 112 6.59 11.95 14.45
CA GLU A 112 6.43 10.87 13.48
C GLU A 112 7.36 9.71 13.82
N HIS A 113 6.86 8.49 13.71
CA HIS A 113 7.68 7.29 13.86
C HIS A 113 8.66 7.25 12.68
N PRO A 114 9.97 7.52 12.89
CA PRO A 114 10.92 7.70 11.78
C PRO A 114 11.18 6.42 10.99
N GLY A 115 10.60 5.29 11.43
CA GLY A 115 10.65 3.99 10.76
C GLY A 115 9.32 3.52 10.16
N LEU A 116 8.23 4.31 10.24
CA LEU A 116 6.95 3.89 9.65
C LEU A 116 7.09 3.81 8.13
N ARG A 117 6.92 2.60 7.60
CA ARG A 117 6.95 2.30 6.19
C ARG A 117 5.59 1.79 5.78
N ARG A 118 5.14 2.20 4.61
CA ARG A 118 3.91 1.73 4.01
C ARG A 118 4.19 1.17 2.63
N VAL A 119 3.52 0.06 2.34
CA VAL A 119 3.60 -0.62 1.06
C VAL A 119 2.18 -0.89 0.61
N LEU A 120 1.91 -0.66 -0.66
CA LEU A 120 0.64 -1.00 -1.27
C LEU A 120 0.84 -2.17 -2.23
N LEU A 121 0.13 -3.26 -1.98
CA LEU A 121 0.01 -4.42 -2.86
C LEU A 121 -1.23 -4.24 -3.72
N VAL A 122 -1.04 -3.98 -5.01
CA VAL A 122 -2.14 -3.85 -5.97
C VAL A 122 -2.18 -5.06 -6.89
N HIS A 123 -3.37 -5.56 -7.21
CA HIS A 123 -3.56 -6.59 -8.21
C HIS A 123 -3.52 -6.01 -9.64
N LEU A 124 -2.44 -5.27 -9.91
CA LEU A 124 -2.10 -4.71 -11.21
C LEU A 124 -0.73 -5.24 -11.61
N ASP A 125 -0.60 -5.69 -12.86
CA ASP A 125 0.67 -6.20 -13.38
C ASP A 125 1.54 -5.05 -13.91
N ALA A 126 2.82 -5.31 -14.21
CA ALA A 126 3.78 -4.28 -14.65
C ALA A 126 3.27 -3.36 -15.79
N PRO A 127 2.57 -3.87 -16.83
CA PRO A 127 2.02 -3.03 -17.89
C PRO A 127 0.98 -1.99 -17.44
N ASP A 128 0.34 -2.23 -16.31
CA ASP A 128 -0.76 -1.42 -15.79
C ASP A 128 -0.23 -0.25 -14.92
N LEU A 129 1.01 -0.33 -14.43
CA LEU A 129 1.61 0.64 -13.52
C LEU A 129 1.84 2.05 -14.10
N PRO A 130 2.29 2.23 -15.35
CA PRO A 130 2.40 3.57 -15.93
C PRO A 130 1.05 4.31 -15.96
N VAL A 131 -0.03 3.56 -16.19
CA VAL A 131 -1.39 4.10 -16.27
C VAL A 131 -1.89 4.48 -14.88
N LEU A 132 -1.56 3.68 -13.86
CA LEU A 132 -1.79 4.03 -12.46
C LEU A 132 -1.13 5.37 -12.12
N ALA A 133 0.18 5.52 -12.37
CA ALA A 133 0.91 6.77 -12.12
C ALA A 133 0.30 7.97 -12.87
N ALA A 134 -0.08 7.78 -14.13
CA ALA A 134 -0.70 8.84 -14.94
C ALA A 134 -2.07 9.30 -14.42
N LEU A 135 -2.88 8.38 -13.88
CA LEU A 135 -4.24 8.67 -13.44
C LEU A 135 -4.30 9.12 -11.99
N SER A 136 -3.41 8.63 -11.13
CA SER A 136 -3.22 9.17 -9.77
C SER A 136 -2.48 10.51 -9.77
N GLY A 137 -1.68 10.78 -10.80
CA GLY A 137 -0.79 11.94 -10.83
C GLY A 137 0.37 11.82 -9.84
N THR A 138 0.70 10.61 -9.39
CA THR A 138 1.70 10.34 -8.36
C THR A 138 2.90 9.58 -8.90
N GLY A 139 4.07 9.89 -8.34
CA GLY A 139 5.32 9.14 -8.57
C GLY A 139 5.45 7.99 -7.57
N PHE A 140 5.92 6.84 -8.03
CA PHE A 140 6.18 5.69 -7.15
C PHE A 140 7.19 4.72 -7.73
N THR A 141 7.81 3.94 -6.85
CA THR A 141 8.64 2.81 -7.25
C THR A 141 7.86 1.52 -7.05
N ALA A 142 7.94 0.61 -8.01
CA ALA A 142 7.20 -0.65 -7.93
C ALA A 142 7.98 -1.85 -8.49
N VAL A 143 7.61 -3.02 -7.99
CA VAL A 143 8.10 -4.33 -8.46
C VAL A 143 6.91 -5.25 -8.67
N SER A 144 6.77 -5.79 -9.87
CA SER A 144 5.70 -6.74 -10.20
C SER A 144 6.17 -8.20 -10.14
N ARG A 145 5.31 -9.06 -9.61
CA ARG A 145 5.49 -10.52 -9.53
C ARG A 145 4.12 -11.20 -9.60
N HIS A 146 3.98 -12.16 -10.51
CA HIS A 146 2.80 -13.01 -10.63
C HIS A 146 1.46 -12.23 -10.74
N GLY A 147 1.47 -11.07 -11.42
CA GLY A 147 0.28 -10.23 -11.60
C GLY A 147 -0.03 -9.28 -10.44
N TRP A 148 0.72 -9.34 -9.35
CA TRP A 148 0.69 -8.36 -8.27
C TRP A 148 1.85 -7.38 -8.39
N SER A 149 1.65 -6.15 -7.94
CA SER A 149 2.71 -5.16 -7.82
C SER A 149 2.84 -4.65 -6.40
N VAL A 150 4.08 -4.67 -5.90
CA VAL A 150 4.50 -4.04 -4.65
C VAL A 150 4.84 -2.59 -4.97
N VAL A 151 4.11 -1.63 -4.41
CA VAL A 151 4.24 -0.20 -4.70
C VAL A 151 4.67 0.55 -3.44
N VAL A 152 5.70 1.38 -3.57
CA VAL A 152 6.19 2.30 -2.54
C VAL A 152 6.18 3.71 -3.12
N PHE A 153 5.57 4.63 -2.38
CA PHE A 153 5.41 6.02 -2.78
C PHE A 153 6.53 6.88 -2.19
N ASP A 154 6.91 7.93 -2.92
CA ASP A 154 7.94 8.87 -2.47
C ASP A 154 7.41 9.81 -1.38
N ALA A 155 6.10 10.09 -1.40
CA ALA A 155 5.41 10.92 -0.42
C ALA A 155 4.22 10.19 0.21
N GLU A 156 3.95 10.45 1.49
CA GLU A 156 2.82 9.86 2.21
C GLU A 156 1.47 10.28 1.62
N VAL A 157 1.35 11.52 1.15
CA VAL A 157 0.13 12.02 0.49
C VAL A 157 -0.21 11.21 -0.77
N ASP A 158 0.81 10.71 -1.48
CA ASP A 158 0.63 9.93 -2.69
C ASP A 158 0.15 8.52 -2.38
N PHE A 159 0.62 7.93 -1.28
CA PHE A 159 0.11 6.66 -0.76
C PHE A 159 -1.40 6.77 -0.48
N TRP A 160 -1.83 7.81 0.23
CA TRP A 160 -3.25 8.02 0.55
C TRP A 160 -4.09 8.31 -0.69
N THR A 161 -3.55 9.09 -1.64
CA THR A 161 -4.21 9.40 -2.91
C THR A 161 -4.49 8.14 -3.72
N VAL A 162 -3.51 7.24 -3.84
CA VAL A 162 -3.71 5.98 -4.57
C VAL A 162 -4.60 5.05 -3.77
N ARG A 163 -4.29 4.79 -2.50
CA ARG A 163 -5.06 3.89 -1.61
C ARG A 163 -6.58 4.14 -1.68
N THR A 164 -7.00 5.40 -1.56
CA THR A 164 -8.42 5.79 -1.54
C THR A 164 -9.07 5.81 -2.93
N GLY A 165 -8.27 5.87 -4.00
CA GLY A 165 -8.72 5.93 -5.39
C GLY A 165 -8.85 4.57 -6.10
N LEU A 166 -8.52 3.46 -5.44
CA LEU A 166 -8.57 2.12 -6.04
C LEU A 166 -10.00 1.58 -6.08
N ALA A 167 -10.40 1.05 -7.24
CA ALA A 167 -11.64 0.26 -7.36
C ALA A 167 -11.40 -1.24 -7.57
N GLU A 168 -10.16 -1.72 -7.52
CA GLU A 168 -9.85 -3.15 -7.43
C GLU A 168 -9.32 -3.49 -6.03
N THR A 169 -9.42 -4.77 -5.67
CA THR A 169 -8.89 -5.26 -4.40
C THR A 169 -7.40 -4.98 -4.30
N ALA A 170 -6.99 -4.38 -3.19
CA ALA A 170 -5.61 -4.12 -2.87
C ALA A 170 -5.35 -4.45 -1.40
N VAL A 171 -4.08 -4.48 -1.01
CA VAL A 171 -3.67 -4.69 0.37
C VAL A 171 -2.73 -3.56 0.76
N ALA A 172 -3.06 -2.85 1.82
CA ALA A 172 -2.17 -1.91 2.46
C ALA A 172 -1.41 -2.63 3.58
N LEU A 173 -0.09 -2.49 3.57
CA LEU A 173 0.77 -2.92 4.66
C LEU A 173 1.39 -1.69 5.30
N SER A 174 1.42 -1.69 6.63
CA SER A 174 2.23 -0.75 7.38
C SER A 174 3.10 -1.50 8.38
N SER A 175 4.31 -1.01 8.59
CA SER A 175 5.18 -1.50 9.65
C SER A 175 6.09 -0.39 10.09
N ASP A 176 6.25 -0.28 11.40
CA ASP A 176 7.25 0.59 12.01
C ASP A 176 8.34 -0.22 12.74
N GLY A 177 8.28 -1.55 12.60
CA GLY A 177 9.15 -2.54 13.25
C GLY A 177 8.66 -3.04 14.61
N ALA A 178 7.70 -2.34 15.24
CA ALA A 178 7.05 -2.79 16.47
C ALA A 178 5.57 -3.09 16.21
N THR A 179 4.87 -2.14 15.60
CA THR A 179 3.50 -2.29 15.10
C THR A 179 3.53 -2.64 13.62
N ARG A 180 2.57 -3.48 13.22
CA ARG A 180 2.38 -4.00 11.87
C ARG A 180 0.89 -4.03 11.59
N SER A 181 0.47 -3.55 10.43
CA SER A 181 -0.89 -3.72 9.95
C SER A 181 -0.93 -4.33 8.56
N PHE A 182 -1.95 -5.14 8.33
CA PHE A 182 -2.35 -5.69 7.05
C PHE A 182 -3.81 -5.33 6.86
N GLU A 183 -4.15 -4.60 5.80
CA GLU A 183 -5.51 -4.15 5.54
C GLU A 183 -5.88 -4.49 4.10
N VAL A 184 -6.99 -5.21 3.91
CA VAL A 184 -7.55 -5.45 2.60
C VAL A 184 -8.47 -4.28 2.24
N LEU A 185 -8.15 -3.66 1.12
CA LEU A 185 -8.93 -2.59 0.50
C LEU A 185 -9.89 -3.25 -0.48
N LEU A 186 -11.19 -3.19 -0.17
CA LEU A 186 -12.25 -3.66 -1.06
C LEU A 186 -12.79 -2.48 -1.87
N ALA A 187 -13.21 -2.74 -3.10
CA ALA A 187 -13.60 -1.72 -4.06
C ALA A 187 -14.68 -0.76 -3.51
N GLY A 188 -14.31 0.51 -3.29
CA GLY A 188 -15.23 1.58 -2.88
C GLY A 188 -15.51 1.70 -1.38
N GLU A 189 -14.85 0.90 -0.54
CA GLU A 189 -14.90 1.00 0.91
C GLU A 189 -13.47 1.06 1.47
N ASP A 190 -13.06 2.21 2.01
CA ASP A 190 -11.79 2.31 2.73
C ASP A 190 -12.01 1.91 4.20
N PRO A 191 -11.36 0.85 4.68
CA PRO A 191 -11.22 0.53 6.11
C PRO A 191 -11.04 1.74 7.02
N ALA A 192 -10.17 2.67 6.62
CA ALA A 192 -9.77 3.83 7.42
C ALA A 192 -10.88 4.88 7.53
N SER A 193 -11.97 4.76 6.76
CA SER A 193 -13.13 5.64 6.83
C SER A 193 -14.21 5.17 7.81
N VAL A 194 -14.06 3.96 8.38
CA VAL A 194 -15.02 3.37 9.32
C VAL A 194 -14.60 3.73 10.74
N THR A 195 -15.35 4.62 11.38
CA THR A 195 -15.07 5.10 12.76
C THR A 195 -15.89 4.39 13.84
N ASP A 196 -16.89 3.59 13.44
CA ASP A 196 -17.73 2.80 14.34
C ASP A 196 -17.02 1.48 14.67
N LEU A 197 -16.77 1.21 15.95
CA LEU A 197 -16.08 0.00 16.44
C LEU A 197 -16.81 -1.30 16.05
N GLU A 198 -18.15 -1.32 16.01
CA GLU A 198 -18.90 -2.52 15.60
C GLU A 198 -18.83 -2.74 14.08
N ALA A 199 -18.69 -1.67 13.30
CA ALA A 199 -18.46 -1.74 11.85
C ALA A 199 -16.97 -1.96 11.50
N ALA A 200 -16.04 -1.55 12.38
CA ALA A 200 -14.60 -1.77 12.24
C ALA A 200 -14.25 -3.27 12.36
N ASP A 201 -15.07 -4.06 13.07
CA ASP A 201 -14.93 -5.52 13.08
C ASP A 201 -15.21 -6.14 11.69
N ALA A 202 -16.03 -5.50 10.84
CA ALA A 202 -16.29 -5.94 9.47
C ALA A 202 -15.16 -5.57 8.48
N VAL A 203 -14.18 -4.79 8.93
CA VAL A 203 -13.01 -4.42 8.14
C VAL A 203 -12.07 -5.63 8.02
N CYS A 204 -11.60 -5.91 6.82
CA CYS A 204 -10.61 -6.96 6.58
C CYS A 204 -9.20 -6.50 6.98
N ALA A 205 -8.96 -6.28 8.27
CA ALA A 205 -7.68 -5.81 8.82
C ALA A 205 -7.10 -6.80 9.83
N LEU A 206 -5.77 -6.91 9.86
CA LEU A 206 -5.01 -7.67 10.84
C LEU A 206 -3.93 -6.74 11.40
N GLU A 207 -3.75 -6.78 12.71
CA GLU A 207 -2.82 -5.93 13.44
C GLU A 207 -1.95 -6.77 14.38
N TRP A 208 -0.67 -6.45 14.41
CA TRP A 208 0.29 -6.99 15.37
C TRP A 208 1.01 -5.83 16.01
N GLY A 209 1.10 -5.82 17.34
CA GLY A 209 1.74 -4.73 18.06
C GLY A 209 2.43 -5.22 19.31
N PRO A 210 3.28 -4.36 19.89
CA PRO A 210 3.80 -4.57 21.23
C PRO A 210 2.67 -4.49 22.26
N GLU A 211 2.91 -5.03 23.44
CA GLU A 211 1.99 -4.87 24.56
C GLU A 211 2.02 -3.41 25.04
N TRP A 212 0.93 -2.69 24.83
CA TRP A 212 0.77 -1.32 25.34
C TRP A 212 0.50 -1.33 26.84
N ARG A 213 1.19 -0.46 27.56
CA ARG A 213 1.10 -0.33 29.02
C ARG A 213 0.86 1.12 29.42
N PRO A 214 0.17 1.36 30.53
CA PRO A 214 0.03 2.71 31.06
C PRO A 214 1.40 3.21 31.52
N THR A 215 1.75 4.44 31.15
CA THR A 215 3.02 5.06 31.56
C THR A 215 3.03 5.35 33.07
N GLY A 216 1.85 5.36 33.70
CA GLY A 216 1.68 5.50 35.14
C GLY A 216 1.53 6.95 35.60
N GLY A 217 1.27 7.87 34.66
CA GLY A 217 1.09 9.29 34.96
C GLY A 217 -0.18 9.60 35.76
N ALA A 218 -1.21 8.76 35.67
CA ALA A 218 -2.41 8.86 36.50
C ALA A 218 -2.26 8.19 37.89
N GLY A 219 -1.20 7.39 38.11
CA GLY A 219 -0.94 6.62 39.32
C GLY A 219 -1.57 5.21 39.29
N ALA A 220 -0.82 4.17 39.66
CA ALA A 220 -1.25 2.76 39.55
C ALA A 220 -2.46 2.37 40.43
N GLU A 221 -2.79 3.15 41.47
CA GLU A 221 -3.95 2.94 42.34
C GLU A 221 -5.23 3.63 41.83
N SER A 222 -5.15 4.34 40.69
CA SER A 222 -6.17 5.27 40.20
C SER A 222 -7.25 4.65 39.30
N GLY A 223 -7.32 3.33 39.19
CA GLY A 223 -8.17 2.62 38.23
C GLY A 223 -9.69 2.89 38.33
N GLU A 224 -10.13 3.57 39.39
CA GLU A 224 -11.52 4.01 39.61
C GLU A 224 -11.75 5.49 39.27
N THR A 225 -10.69 6.31 39.18
CA THR A 225 -10.75 7.75 38.86
C THR A 225 -11.02 8.00 37.37
N PRO A 226 -11.59 9.16 36.99
CA PRO A 226 -11.75 9.55 35.59
C PRO A 226 -10.45 9.46 34.78
N ALA A 227 -9.34 10.00 35.29
CA ALA A 227 -8.05 9.95 34.60
C ALA A 227 -7.51 8.53 34.41
N GLY A 228 -7.64 7.66 35.42
CA GLY A 228 -7.22 6.26 35.33
C GLY A 228 -8.10 5.41 34.40
N ARG A 229 -9.39 5.75 34.26
CA ARG A 229 -10.27 5.16 33.24
C ARG A 229 -9.83 5.58 31.84
N PHE A 230 -9.56 6.87 31.65
CA PHE A 230 -9.09 7.43 30.38
C PHE A 230 -7.73 6.84 29.95
N GLU A 231 -6.78 6.65 30.87
CA GLU A 231 -5.50 5.99 30.58
C GLU A 231 -5.71 4.52 30.17
N ARG A 232 -6.65 3.81 30.79
CA ARG A 232 -7.00 2.43 30.41
C ARG A 232 -7.65 2.36 29.03
N ASP A 233 -8.53 3.29 28.72
CA ASP A 233 -9.20 3.35 27.42
C ASP A 233 -8.20 3.72 26.31
N LEU A 234 -7.26 4.62 26.59
CA LEU A 234 -6.12 4.89 25.71
C LEU A 234 -5.30 3.63 25.43
N VAL A 235 -4.91 2.88 26.47
CA VAL A 235 -4.17 1.62 26.30
C VAL A 235 -4.96 0.62 25.46
N ARG A 236 -6.29 0.52 25.66
CA ARG A 236 -7.15 -0.36 24.86
C ARG A 236 -7.21 0.04 23.40
N LEU A 237 -7.31 1.35 23.11
CA LEU A 237 -7.28 1.87 21.75
C LEU A 237 -5.94 1.59 21.07
N CYS A 238 -4.82 1.79 21.77
CA CYS A 238 -3.49 1.50 21.23
C CYS A 238 -3.21 0.01 21.06
N ALA A 239 -3.78 -0.82 21.93
CA ALA A 239 -3.55 -2.27 21.94
C ALA A 239 -4.15 -3.01 20.73
N GLY A 240 -4.89 -2.33 19.84
CA GLY A 240 -5.22 -2.77 18.48
C GLY A 240 -5.34 -4.28 18.32
N GLY A 241 -6.54 -4.82 18.55
CA GLY A 241 -6.77 -6.27 18.56
C GLY A 241 -7.38 -6.73 17.26
N THR A 242 -6.78 -7.74 16.63
CA THR A 242 -7.44 -8.43 15.52
C THR A 242 -8.56 -9.30 16.08
N SER A 243 -9.82 -9.04 15.69
CA SER A 243 -10.94 -9.87 16.12
C SER A 243 -11.04 -11.17 15.32
N GLU A 244 -11.79 -12.14 15.86
CA GLU A 244 -12.04 -13.40 15.14
C GLU A 244 -12.81 -13.15 13.83
N LEU A 245 -13.74 -12.19 13.83
CA LEU A 245 -14.49 -11.79 12.65
C LEU A 245 -13.56 -11.21 11.56
N GLN A 246 -12.59 -10.38 11.92
CA GLN A 246 -11.61 -9.83 10.98
C GLN A 246 -10.73 -10.94 10.38
N THR A 247 -10.31 -11.89 11.21
CA THR A 247 -9.53 -13.07 10.74
C THR A 247 -10.35 -13.91 9.76
N GLU A 248 -11.62 -14.17 10.07
CA GLU A 248 -12.53 -14.91 9.19
C GLU A 248 -12.85 -14.14 7.90
N SER A 249 -12.97 -12.82 7.97
CA SER A 249 -13.22 -11.97 6.81
C SER A 249 -12.03 -11.97 5.86
N VAL A 250 -10.81 -11.82 6.36
CA VAL A 250 -9.59 -11.96 5.54
C VAL A 250 -9.50 -13.36 4.95
N ALA A 251 -9.74 -14.41 5.74
CA ALA A 251 -9.75 -15.78 5.24
C ALA A 251 -10.77 -15.99 4.12
N SER A 252 -11.96 -15.40 4.25
CA SER A 252 -13.01 -15.47 3.22
C SER A 252 -12.63 -14.71 1.94
N VAL A 253 -11.96 -13.55 2.03
CA VAL A 253 -11.57 -12.78 0.84
C VAL A 253 -10.51 -13.51 0.01
N PHE A 254 -9.63 -14.27 0.66
CA PHE A 254 -8.57 -15.04 0.00
C PHE A 254 -8.94 -16.51 -0.23
N ASP A 255 -10.22 -16.89 -0.07
CA ASP A 255 -10.74 -18.25 -0.26
C ASP A 255 -9.94 -19.33 0.51
N LEU A 256 -9.48 -19.02 1.73
CA LEU A 256 -8.68 -19.93 2.53
C LEU A 256 -9.48 -21.15 2.99
N ASP A 257 -8.85 -22.32 2.98
CA ASP A 257 -9.45 -23.53 3.53
C ASP A 257 -9.46 -23.52 5.08
N PRO A 258 -10.24 -24.39 5.75
CA PRO A 258 -10.30 -24.39 7.22
C PRO A 258 -8.96 -24.64 7.93
N ALA A 259 -8.01 -25.36 7.30
CA ALA A 259 -6.69 -25.57 7.86
C ALA A 259 -5.82 -24.31 7.73
N GLU A 260 -5.93 -23.60 6.61
CA GLU A 260 -5.27 -22.32 6.33
C GLU A 260 -5.82 -21.20 7.22
N THR A 261 -7.14 -21.11 7.40
CA THR A 261 -7.76 -20.17 8.35
C THR A 261 -7.26 -20.38 9.77
N ASN A 262 -7.08 -21.64 10.20
CA ASN A 262 -6.48 -21.94 11.49
C ASN A 262 -5.01 -21.51 11.59
N ARG A 263 -4.24 -21.62 10.50
CA ARG A 263 -2.86 -21.09 10.46
C ARG A 263 -2.85 -19.57 10.54
N LEU A 264 -3.74 -18.89 9.82
CA LEU A 264 -3.89 -17.44 9.90
C LEU A 264 -4.20 -17.01 11.33
N ARG A 265 -5.18 -17.66 11.98
CA ARG A 265 -5.52 -17.42 13.39
C ARG A 265 -4.31 -17.59 14.31
N ASN A 266 -3.49 -18.62 14.08
CA ASN A 266 -2.27 -18.82 14.87
C ASN A 266 -1.21 -17.74 14.64
N TYR A 267 -1.11 -17.17 13.44
CA TYR A 267 -0.22 -16.04 13.17
C TYR A 267 -0.72 -14.75 13.82
N VAL A 268 -2.03 -14.54 13.84
CA VAL A 268 -2.67 -13.39 14.50
C VAL A 268 -2.50 -13.45 16.02
N LEU A 269 -2.76 -14.61 16.64
CA LEU A 269 -2.63 -14.80 18.09
C LEU A 269 -1.17 -14.97 18.58
N GLY A 270 -0.23 -15.17 17.65
CA GLY A 270 1.17 -15.36 17.94
C GLY A 270 1.89 -14.08 18.34
N GLU A 271 3.17 -14.22 18.72
CA GLU A 271 4.02 -13.05 18.99
C GLU A 271 4.29 -12.24 17.71
N SER A 272 4.30 -10.91 17.84
CA SER A 272 4.69 -10.00 16.75
C SER A 272 6.19 -10.17 16.46
N THR A 273 6.50 -10.93 15.40
CA THR A 273 7.87 -11.14 14.93
C THR A 273 8.09 -10.46 13.59
N ASP A 274 9.34 -10.16 13.24
CA ASP A 274 9.72 -9.55 11.95
C ASP A 274 9.32 -10.41 10.73
N LEU A 275 8.93 -11.67 10.94
CA LEU A 275 8.52 -12.62 9.90
C LEU A 275 7.01 -12.82 9.83
N VAL A 276 6.22 -12.19 10.70
CA VAL A 276 4.77 -12.42 10.77
C VAL A 276 4.08 -11.99 9.48
N LEU A 277 4.41 -10.79 8.97
CA LEU A 277 3.88 -10.31 7.70
C LEU A 277 4.34 -11.18 6.53
N GLU A 278 5.60 -11.63 6.51
CA GLU A 278 6.09 -12.53 5.46
C GLU A 278 5.30 -13.85 5.46
N SER A 279 5.04 -14.42 6.63
CA SER A 279 4.30 -15.68 6.79
C SER A 279 2.83 -15.55 6.39
N VAL A 280 2.20 -14.43 6.76
CA VAL A 280 0.81 -14.12 6.37
C VAL A 280 0.71 -13.92 4.87
N LEU A 281 1.58 -13.11 4.26
CA LEU A 281 1.57 -12.91 2.80
C LEU A 281 1.77 -14.22 2.04
N GLN A 282 2.68 -15.08 2.50
CA GLN A 282 2.87 -16.41 1.89
C GLN A 282 1.63 -17.30 1.98
N LEU A 283 0.95 -17.30 3.14
CA LEU A 283 -0.29 -18.04 3.34
C LEU A 283 -1.40 -17.54 2.39
N LEU A 284 -1.49 -16.23 2.18
CA LEU A 284 -2.49 -15.60 1.31
C LEU A 284 -2.12 -15.65 -0.19
N GLY A 285 -0.97 -16.26 -0.55
CA GLY A 285 -0.48 -16.29 -1.93
C GLY A 285 -0.04 -14.93 -2.48
N LEU A 286 0.20 -13.95 -1.62
CA LEU A 286 0.64 -12.61 -1.95
C LEU A 286 2.17 -12.50 -2.04
N PRO A 287 2.72 -11.48 -2.73
CA PRO A 287 4.16 -11.29 -2.81
C PRO A 287 4.81 -11.02 -1.43
N ALA A 288 5.44 -12.03 -0.86
CA ALA A 288 6.20 -11.95 0.39
C ALA A 288 7.30 -10.87 0.40
N LEU A 289 7.74 -10.43 -0.78
CA LEU A 289 8.64 -9.31 -0.97
C LEU A 289 8.13 -8.02 -0.30
N ALA A 290 6.81 -7.80 -0.29
CA ALA A 290 6.22 -6.61 0.32
C ALA A 290 6.51 -6.54 1.82
N ALA A 291 6.48 -7.68 2.53
CA ALA A 291 6.90 -7.74 3.93
C ALA A 291 8.38 -7.33 4.10
N LYS A 292 9.26 -7.74 3.18
CA LYS A 292 10.69 -7.40 3.25
C LYS A 292 10.93 -5.91 3.07
N VAL A 293 10.15 -5.27 2.20
CA VAL A 293 10.22 -3.83 1.94
C VAL A 293 9.62 -3.03 3.09
N VAL A 294 8.45 -3.44 3.60
CA VAL A 294 7.76 -2.73 4.71
C VAL A 294 8.53 -2.86 6.03
N GLU A 295 9.14 -4.01 6.32
CA GLU A 295 10.02 -4.18 7.50
C GLU A 295 11.39 -3.49 7.35
N GLY A 296 11.68 -2.97 6.16
CA GLY A 296 12.94 -2.29 5.83
C GLY A 296 14.16 -3.21 5.77
N SER A 297 13.95 -4.51 5.60
CA SER A 297 15.03 -5.49 5.39
C SER A 297 15.67 -5.37 3.99
N ARG A 298 14.93 -4.81 3.02
CA ARG A 298 15.40 -4.50 1.67
C ARG A 298 14.79 -3.18 1.21
N GLU A 299 15.58 -2.39 0.48
CA GLU A 299 15.02 -1.24 -0.24
C GLU A 299 14.38 -1.70 -1.54
N ILE A 300 13.28 -1.06 -1.95
CA ILE A 300 12.58 -1.44 -3.17
C ILE A 300 13.44 -1.26 -4.42
N THR A 301 14.34 -0.26 -4.41
CA THR A 301 15.27 0.09 -5.50
C THR A 301 16.35 -0.97 -5.73
N GLU A 302 16.68 -1.76 -4.70
CA GLU A 302 17.69 -2.84 -4.79
C GLU A 302 17.11 -4.13 -5.39
N LEU A 303 15.81 -4.19 -5.60
CA LEU A 303 15.13 -5.38 -6.08
C LEU A 303 15.24 -5.53 -7.59
N GLU A 304 15.44 -6.77 -8.03
CA GLU A 304 15.48 -7.07 -9.46
C GLU A 304 14.13 -6.80 -10.12
N GLY A 305 14.12 -5.93 -11.12
CA GLY A 305 12.90 -5.50 -11.82
C GLY A 305 12.14 -4.39 -11.09
N ALA A 306 12.77 -3.70 -10.14
CA ALA A 306 12.25 -2.45 -9.62
C ALA A 306 12.33 -1.36 -10.70
N GLU A 307 11.21 -0.69 -10.92
CA GLU A 307 11.10 0.42 -11.85
C GLU A 307 10.41 1.59 -11.13
N HIS A 308 10.90 2.79 -11.43
CA HIS A 308 10.32 4.02 -10.94
C HIS A 308 9.38 4.59 -12.01
N TYR A 309 8.15 4.89 -11.62
CA TYR A 309 7.09 5.38 -12.50
C TYR A 309 6.76 6.82 -12.13
N GLU A 310 6.94 7.71 -13.10
CA GLU A 310 6.57 9.12 -13.00
C GLU A 310 5.24 9.36 -13.71
N PRO A 311 4.40 10.29 -13.21
CA PRO A 311 3.12 10.60 -13.82
C PRO A 311 3.34 11.20 -15.21
N ALA A 312 2.81 10.53 -16.22
CA ALA A 312 2.83 10.95 -17.61
C ALA A 312 1.41 11.25 -18.12
N ALA A 313 1.30 11.81 -19.32
CA ALA A 313 0.00 11.89 -19.99
C ALA A 313 -0.57 10.46 -20.20
N VAL A 314 -1.85 10.25 -19.89
CA VAL A 314 -2.52 8.94 -19.92
C VAL A 314 -2.29 8.18 -21.24
N GLY A 315 -2.32 8.88 -22.38
CA GLY A 315 -2.05 8.26 -23.68
C GLY A 315 -0.62 7.74 -23.84
N ALA A 316 0.37 8.48 -23.32
CA ALA A 316 1.76 8.06 -23.33
C ALA A 316 2.00 6.90 -22.35
N ALA A 317 1.35 6.93 -21.18
CA ALA A 317 1.39 5.86 -20.20
C ALA A 317 0.80 4.54 -20.74
N LEU A 318 -0.35 4.60 -21.44
CA LEU A 318 -0.93 3.43 -22.10
C LEU A 318 0.02 2.82 -23.15
N LEU A 319 0.63 3.67 -23.98
CA LEU A 319 1.61 3.21 -24.97
C LEU A 319 2.85 2.61 -24.30
N HIS A 320 3.29 3.19 -23.18
CA HIS A 320 4.41 2.66 -22.43
C HIS A 320 4.07 1.30 -21.81
N GLY A 321 2.91 1.15 -21.18
CA GLY A 321 2.44 -0.12 -20.61
C GLY A 321 2.42 -1.27 -21.61
N LEU A 322 1.98 -1.00 -22.85
CA LEU A 322 2.01 -1.98 -23.94
C LEU A 322 3.42 -2.48 -24.28
N THR A 323 4.46 -1.72 -23.95
CA THR A 323 5.85 -2.12 -24.19
C THR A 323 6.48 -2.93 -23.06
N ILE A 324 5.81 -3.02 -21.91
CA ILE A 324 6.28 -3.73 -20.73
C ILE A 324 5.85 -5.19 -20.80
N GLU A 325 6.74 -6.10 -20.40
CA GLU A 325 6.44 -7.53 -20.33
C GLU A 325 5.60 -7.82 -19.07
N PRO A 326 4.41 -8.43 -19.20
CA PRO A 326 3.60 -8.80 -18.04
C PRO A 326 4.25 -9.91 -17.22
N THR A 327 4.01 -9.92 -15.91
CA THR A 327 4.49 -10.92 -14.96
C THR A 327 3.46 -12.00 -14.61
N GLY A 328 2.17 -11.76 -14.90
CA GLY A 328 1.09 -12.71 -14.64
C GLY A 328 1.03 -13.89 -15.62
N ASP A 329 0.32 -14.97 -15.24
CA ASP A 329 0.26 -16.21 -16.03
C ASP A 329 -0.99 -16.38 -16.91
N GLY A 330 -1.89 -15.39 -16.87
CA GLY A 330 -3.15 -15.38 -17.62
C GLY A 330 -2.97 -15.40 -19.15
N LEU A 331 -4.03 -15.76 -19.88
CA LEU A 331 -4.00 -15.86 -21.34
C LEU A 331 -3.63 -14.53 -22.02
N LEU A 332 -4.18 -13.42 -21.53
CA LEU A 332 -3.84 -12.09 -22.04
C LEU A 332 -2.37 -11.75 -21.80
N ALA A 333 -1.85 -12.05 -20.61
CA ALA A 333 -0.45 -11.85 -20.28
C ALA A 333 0.46 -12.71 -21.18
N ARG A 334 0.08 -13.96 -21.47
CA ARG A 334 0.80 -14.81 -22.43
C ARG A 334 0.81 -14.24 -23.84
N TYR A 335 -0.33 -13.73 -24.31
CA TYR A 335 -0.46 -13.11 -25.62
C TYR A 335 0.40 -11.83 -25.72
N GLN A 336 0.27 -10.92 -24.75
CA GLN A 336 1.07 -9.70 -24.69
C GLN A 336 2.56 -10.03 -24.60
N ARG A 337 2.95 -11.00 -23.77
CA ARG A 337 4.34 -11.48 -23.68
C ARG A 337 4.84 -12.02 -25.01
N ALA A 338 4.03 -12.76 -25.76
CA ALA A 338 4.38 -13.23 -27.10
C ALA A 338 4.62 -12.07 -28.07
N LEU A 339 3.79 -11.03 -28.04
CA LEU A 339 3.95 -9.83 -28.86
C LEU A 339 5.20 -9.02 -28.48
N VAL A 340 5.43 -8.81 -27.18
CA VAL A 340 6.61 -8.09 -26.68
C VAL A 340 7.90 -8.83 -27.08
N ARG A 341 7.91 -10.17 -27.03
CA ARG A 341 9.06 -11.00 -27.43
C ARG A 341 9.22 -11.13 -28.95
N ARG A 342 8.13 -11.14 -29.71
CA ARG A 342 8.13 -11.25 -31.19
C ARG A 342 7.29 -10.13 -31.84
N PRO A 343 7.80 -8.88 -31.84
CA PRO A 343 7.07 -7.74 -32.39
C PRO A 343 6.87 -7.84 -33.91
N GLU A 344 7.66 -8.66 -34.61
CA GLU A 344 7.53 -8.92 -36.05
C GLU A 344 6.18 -9.53 -36.43
N LEU A 345 5.49 -10.19 -35.48
CA LEU A 345 4.14 -10.71 -35.69
C LEU A 345 3.15 -9.58 -35.99
N LEU A 346 3.30 -8.41 -35.35
CA LEU A 346 2.47 -7.23 -35.61
C LEU A 346 2.72 -6.67 -37.01
N LEU A 347 3.97 -6.70 -37.48
CA LEU A 347 4.30 -6.22 -38.82
C LEU A 347 3.75 -7.17 -39.90
N ALA A 348 3.77 -8.48 -39.65
CA ALA A 348 3.16 -9.46 -40.54
C ALA A 348 1.63 -9.27 -40.62
N LEU A 349 0.95 -9.09 -39.47
CA LEU A 349 -0.49 -8.86 -39.40
C LEU A 349 -0.88 -7.54 -40.09
N ALA A 350 -0.20 -6.44 -39.76
CA ALA A 350 -0.42 -5.13 -40.37
C ALA A 350 -0.21 -5.17 -41.89
N GLY A 351 0.79 -5.93 -42.36
CA GLY A 351 1.05 -6.16 -43.78
C GLY A 351 -0.12 -6.88 -44.47
N THR A 352 -0.68 -7.92 -43.84
CA THR A 352 -1.83 -8.65 -44.38
C THR A 352 -3.09 -7.80 -44.43
N GLU A 353 -3.38 -7.06 -43.36
CA GLU A 353 -4.55 -6.16 -43.29
C GLU A 353 -4.45 -5.01 -44.27
N THR A 354 -3.25 -4.43 -44.43
CA THR A 354 -3.00 -3.41 -45.44
C THR A 354 -3.26 -3.95 -46.85
N ALA A 355 -2.76 -5.14 -47.17
CA ALA A 355 -2.97 -5.76 -48.48
C ALA A 355 -4.46 -6.04 -48.76
N LEU A 356 -5.19 -6.57 -47.77
CA LEU A 356 -6.64 -6.80 -47.86
C LEU A 356 -7.42 -5.49 -47.97
N GLY A 357 -7.10 -4.50 -47.15
CA GLY A 357 -7.71 -3.18 -47.14
C GLY A 357 -7.54 -2.46 -48.48
N VAL A 358 -6.34 -2.49 -49.06
CA VAL A 358 -6.07 -1.93 -50.41
C VAL A 358 -6.85 -2.71 -51.49
N GLY A 359 -6.91 -4.04 -51.39
CA GLY A 359 -7.71 -4.87 -52.30
C GLY A 359 -9.20 -4.51 -52.28
N LEU A 360 -9.78 -4.35 -51.08
CA LEU A 360 -11.17 -3.93 -50.90
C LEU A 360 -11.42 -2.50 -51.39
N ALA A 361 -10.50 -1.55 -51.14
CA ALA A 361 -10.58 -0.20 -51.69
C ALA A 361 -10.57 -0.21 -53.23
N GLY A 362 -9.68 -1.02 -53.83
CA GLY A 362 -9.62 -1.22 -55.27
C GLY A 362 -10.91 -1.79 -55.84
N ALA A 363 -11.53 -2.75 -55.16
CA ALA A 363 -12.83 -3.31 -55.54
C ALA A 363 -13.98 -2.29 -55.38
N ALA A 364 -14.00 -1.51 -54.30
CA ALA A 364 -14.98 -0.45 -54.08
C ALA A 364 -14.92 0.64 -55.17
N ARG A 365 -13.72 0.98 -55.65
CA ARG A 365 -13.51 1.96 -56.74
C ARG A 365 -14.06 1.52 -58.10
N ARG A 366 -14.29 0.22 -58.32
CA ARG A 366 -14.87 -0.30 -59.57
C ARG A 366 -16.39 -0.10 -59.67
N GLY A 367 -17.04 0.34 -58.57
CA GLY A 367 -18.48 0.65 -58.54
C GLY A 367 -19.37 -0.59 -58.45
N GLY A 368 -20.55 -0.43 -57.85
CA GLY A 368 -21.54 -1.50 -57.63
C GLY A 368 -22.39 -1.30 -56.37
N SER A 369 -23.42 -2.12 -56.18
CA SER A 369 -24.34 -2.04 -55.03
C SER A 369 -23.66 -2.27 -53.67
N GLY A 370 -22.48 -2.92 -53.64
CA GLY A 370 -21.70 -3.19 -52.43
C GLY A 370 -20.51 -2.25 -52.18
N ALA A 371 -20.27 -1.23 -53.02
CA ALA A 371 -19.05 -0.42 -52.97
C ALA A 371 -18.86 0.33 -51.62
N ARG A 372 -19.95 0.77 -50.99
CA ARG A 372 -19.90 1.43 -49.67
C ARG A 372 -19.44 0.48 -48.56
N VAL A 373 -19.95 -0.75 -48.55
CA VAL A 373 -19.59 -1.77 -47.54
C VAL A 373 -18.12 -2.18 -47.68
N LEU A 374 -17.65 -2.37 -48.92
CA LEU A 374 -16.24 -2.67 -49.18
C LEU A 374 -15.33 -1.50 -48.79
N GLY A 375 -15.78 -0.26 -49.02
CA GLY A 375 -15.05 0.95 -48.59
C GLY A 375 -14.95 1.08 -47.06
N THR A 376 -16.02 0.78 -46.33
CA THR A 376 -16.00 0.80 -44.84
C THR A 376 -15.12 -0.29 -44.27
N LEU A 377 -15.17 -1.51 -44.83
CA LEU A 377 -14.31 -2.62 -44.40
C LEU A 377 -12.83 -2.33 -44.71
N SER A 378 -12.55 -1.72 -45.87
CA SER A 378 -11.21 -1.25 -46.22
C SER A 378 -10.68 -0.22 -45.23
N ALA A 379 -11.49 0.78 -44.88
CA ALA A 379 -11.11 1.81 -43.91
C ALA A 379 -10.84 1.22 -42.51
N ALA A 380 -11.65 0.24 -42.07
CA ALA A 380 -11.45 -0.45 -40.81
C ALA A 380 -10.11 -1.22 -40.80
N LEU A 381 -9.85 -2.04 -41.82
CA LEU A 381 -8.59 -2.81 -41.91
C LEU A 381 -7.36 -1.92 -42.02
N LEU A 382 -7.44 -0.79 -42.74
CA LEU A 382 -6.32 0.14 -42.82
C LEU A 382 -6.08 0.90 -41.51
N ALA A 383 -7.14 1.18 -40.74
CA ALA A 383 -7.01 1.76 -39.41
C ALA A 383 -6.38 0.79 -38.41
N ASP A 384 -6.75 -0.49 -38.50
CA ASP A 384 -6.20 -1.55 -37.65
C ASP A 384 -4.70 -1.78 -37.94
N ALA A 385 -4.34 -1.93 -39.21
CA ALA A 385 -2.95 -2.03 -39.66
C ALA A 385 -2.09 -0.82 -39.21
N ALA A 386 -2.66 0.38 -39.20
CA ALA A 386 -1.97 1.57 -38.71
C ALA A 386 -1.75 1.51 -37.19
N ALA A 387 -2.72 1.01 -36.41
CA ALA A 387 -2.59 0.82 -34.97
C ALA A 387 -1.51 -0.24 -34.65
N GLU A 388 -1.52 -1.37 -35.35
CA GLU A 388 -0.51 -2.43 -35.21
C GLU A 388 0.89 -1.95 -35.57
N SER A 389 1.02 -1.16 -36.64
CA SER A 389 2.30 -0.56 -37.05
C SER A 389 2.82 0.44 -36.01
N ALA A 390 1.93 1.24 -35.41
CA ALA A 390 2.28 2.15 -34.32
C ALA A 390 2.73 1.38 -33.08
N TYR A 391 2.07 0.27 -32.75
CA TYR A 391 2.46 -0.60 -31.65
C TYR A 391 3.83 -1.26 -31.90
N TYR A 392 4.08 -1.77 -33.10
CA TYR A 392 5.39 -2.27 -33.51
C TYR A 392 6.49 -1.20 -33.35
N ALA A 393 6.24 0.03 -33.80
CA ALA A 393 7.19 1.14 -33.67
C ALA A 393 7.48 1.46 -32.19
N ALA A 394 6.47 1.43 -31.32
CA ALA A 394 6.63 1.62 -29.88
C ALA A 394 7.49 0.51 -29.25
N LEU A 395 7.21 -0.76 -29.55
CA LEU A 395 7.99 -1.91 -29.06
C LEU A 395 9.46 -1.83 -29.50
N ARG A 396 9.69 -1.49 -30.78
CA ARG A 396 11.03 -1.34 -31.32
C ARG A 396 11.78 -0.16 -30.67
N GLY A 397 11.10 0.97 -30.47
CA GLY A 397 11.66 2.13 -29.77
C GLY A 397 12.02 1.82 -28.31
N ALA A 398 11.20 1.04 -27.60
CA ALA A 398 11.49 0.58 -26.24
C ALA A 398 12.73 -0.32 -26.19
N ARG A 399 12.84 -1.30 -27.11
CA ARG A 399 14.02 -2.17 -27.23
C ARG A 399 15.30 -1.39 -27.48
N HIS A 400 15.27 -0.38 -28.36
CA HIS A 400 16.43 0.47 -28.62
C HIS A 400 16.85 1.28 -27.39
N ARG A 401 15.90 1.77 -26.59
CA ARG A 401 16.20 2.47 -25.32
C ARG A 401 16.84 1.54 -24.30
N HIS A 402 16.34 0.32 -24.15
CA HIS A 402 16.92 -0.69 -23.25
C HIS A 402 18.29 -1.22 -23.71
N ALA A 403 18.52 -1.29 -25.01
CA ALA A 403 19.83 -1.67 -25.56
C ALA A 403 20.87 -0.55 -25.39
N GLY A 404 20.45 0.72 -25.38
CA GLY A 404 21.32 1.88 -25.14
C GLY A 404 21.76 2.06 -23.69
N THR A 405 21.05 1.47 -22.73
CA THR A 405 21.36 1.52 -21.29
C THR A 405 22.17 0.33 -20.77
N ARG A 406 22.42 -0.71 -21.61
CA ARG A 406 23.36 -1.80 -21.27
C ARG A 406 24.74 -1.53 -21.90
N PRO A 407 25.82 -1.35 -21.12
CA PRO A 407 27.17 -1.53 -21.67
C PRO A 407 27.28 -2.99 -22.14
N GLY A 408 27.65 -3.15 -23.41
CA GLY A 408 27.34 -4.34 -24.18
C GLY A 408 27.89 -5.68 -23.67
N THR A 409 27.13 -6.73 -23.94
CA THR A 409 27.61 -8.11 -23.97
C THR A 409 26.99 -8.88 -25.13
N VAL A 410 27.81 -9.80 -25.61
CA VAL A 410 27.85 -10.45 -26.93
C VAL A 410 26.71 -11.47 -27.15
N ALA A 411 26.42 -11.68 -28.43
CA ALA A 411 25.43 -12.59 -29.02
C ALA A 411 25.65 -14.10 -28.76
N ALA A 412 24.53 -14.83 -28.72
CA ALA A 412 24.26 -16.24 -29.14
C ALA A 412 22.91 -16.64 -28.49
N ASP A 413 21.97 -17.39 -29.05
CA ASP A 413 21.95 -18.31 -30.19
C ASP A 413 20.47 -18.56 -30.60
N ASP A 414 20.27 -18.97 -31.85
CA ASP A 414 18.97 -19.28 -32.48
C ASP A 414 18.46 -20.69 -32.15
N SER A 415 17.13 -20.86 -31.96
CA SER A 415 16.26 -21.76 -32.77
C SER A 415 14.95 -22.23 -32.09
N PRO A 416 13.94 -22.66 -32.89
CA PRO A 416 12.52 -22.51 -32.55
C PRO A 416 11.76 -23.83 -32.32
N ALA A 417 10.57 -23.74 -31.73
CA ALA A 417 9.46 -24.63 -32.02
C ALA A 417 8.13 -23.87 -31.86
N ALA A 418 7.31 -23.94 -32.91
CA ALA A 418 5.96 -23.41 -32.97
C ALA A 418 4.98 -24.58 -32.87
N GLU A 419 3.87 -24.40 -32.17
CA GLU A 419 2.65 -25.14 -32.47
C GLU A 419 1.43 -24.24 -32.24
N LEU A 420 0.64 -24.12 -33.30
CA LEU A 420 -0.61 -23.38 -33.45
C LEU A 420 -1.77 -24.10 -32.74
N LEU A 421 -2.82 -23.35 -32.38
CA LEU A 421 -4.24 -23.64 -32.71
C LEU A 421 -5.17 -22.54 -32.16
N ALA A 422 -6.36 -22.44 -32.76
CA ALA A 422 -7.11 -21.21 -33.07
C ALA A 422 -8.40 -20.94 -32.25
N GLY A 423 -8.77 -19.64 -32.17
CA GLY A 423 -10.15 -19.06 -32.12
C GLY A 423 -10.69 -18.63 -30.75
N PRO A 424 -11.68 -17.68 -30.65
CA PRO A 424 -12.04 -16.54 -31.51
C PRO A 424 -11.78 -15.16 -30.83
N ASP A 425 -12.05 -14.07 -31.57
CA ASP A 425 -11.84 -12.63 -31.28
C ASP A 425 -12.04 -12.12 -29.84
N PRO A 426 -11.21 -11.14 -29.39
CA PRO A 426 -11.62 -10.16 -28.39
C PRO A 426 -11.44 -8.72 -28.91
N ALA A 427 -12.53 -8.12 -29.39
CA ALA A 427 -12.68 -6.67 -29.30
C ALA A 427 -13.37 -6.32 -27.97
N THR A 428 -13.01 -5.19 -27.38
CA THR A 428 -13.56 -4.59 -26.12
C THR A 428 -13.21 -5.28 -24.79
N GLY A 429 -12.04 -4.96 -24.22
CA GLY A 429 -11.69 -5.34 -22.84
C GLY A 429 -10.87 -4.31 -22.05
N SER A 430 -9.88 -3.67 -22.68
CA SER A 430 -8.96 -2.76 -21.99
C SER A 430 -9.64 -1.51 -21.42
N ARG A 431 -10.40 -0.75 -22.24
CA ARG A 431 -11.05 0.50 -21.78
C ARG A 431 -12.12 0.30 -20.70
N ALA A 432 -12.83 -0.83 -20.72
CA ALA A 432 -13.86 -1.14 -19.73
C ALA A 432 -13.26 -1.53 -18.37
N ARG A 433 -12.09 -2.19 -18.37
CA ARG A 433 -11.33 -2.51 -17.16
C ARG A 433 -10.85 -1.24 -16.46
N TRP A 434 -10.30 -0.28 -17.21
CA TRP A 434 -9.81 1.00 -16.66
C TRP A 434 -10.93 1.90 -16.14
N ARG A 435 -12.10 1.91 -16.80
CA ARG A 435 -13.26 2.67 -16.31
C ARG A 435 -13.83 2.09 -15.02
N ARG A 436 -13.86 0.76 -14.89
CA ARG A 436 -14.20 0.10 -13.62
C ARG A 436 -13.17 0.41 -12.54
N PHE A 437 -11.88 0.36 -12.86
CA PHE A 437 -10.78 0.62 -11.92
C PHE A 437 -10.80 2.03 -11.32
N PHE A 438 -11.24 3.06 -12.06
CA PHE A 438 -11.35 4.44 -11.57
C PHE A 438 -12.80 4.88 -11.27
N GLY A 439 -13.76 3.94 -11.22
CA GLY A 439 -15.15 4.26 -10.92
C GLY A 439 -15.86 5.19 -11.92
N LEU A 440 -15.38 5.27 -13.16
CA LEU A 440 -15.89 6.19 -14.20
C LEU A 440 -17.21 5.71 -14.87
N ASP A 441 -17.85 4.65 -14.36
CA ASP A 441 -19.08 4.06 -14.89
C ASP A 441 -20.36 4.43 -14.10
N ARG A 442 -20.32 5.43 -13.20
CA ARG A 442 -21.55 5.96 -12.58
C ARG A 442 -22.10 7.15 -13.36
N GLY A 443 -23.07 6.88 -14.24
CA GLY A 443 -24.03 7.83 -14.79
C GLY A 443 -25.44 7.47 -14.36
#